data_AF-A0A3B0UB03-F1
#
_entry.id   AF-A0A3B0UB03-F1
#
_cell.length_a   1.000
_cell.length_b   1.000
_cell.length_c   1.000
_cell.angle_alpha   90.00
_cell.angle_beta   90.00
_cell.angle_gamma   90.00
#
_symmetry.space_group_name_H-M   'P 1'
#
loop_
_entity.id
_entity.type
_entity.pdbx_description
1 polymer ?
#
loop_
_entity_poly.entity_id
_entity_poly.type
_entity_poly.pdbx_seq_one_letter_code
_entity_poly.pdbx_strand_id
1 'polypeptide(L)'
;METQGLSKTRKIIGWVIASLLLVLYLFSASGKFMKPEELNGIGLIDWRVIIAVGEIVSAFLFFFPKTNIFGTLLLSAYMGGAIIIHMTHGISIAMPAVVLILVWANGFIRNPELLTKFSTQ
;
A
#
# COMPACT_ATOMS: atom_id res chain seq x y z
N MET A 1 7.85 -24.00 23.16
CA MET A 1 7.89 -22.56 22.82
C MET A 1 6.49 -22.17 22.39
N GLU A 2 5.69 -21.64 23.31
CA GLU A 2 4.32 -21.24 23.00
C GLU A 2 4.36 -20.08 22.00
N THR A 3 3.79 -20.27 20.82
CA THR A 3 3.53 -19.18 19.89
C THR A 3 2.43 -18.32 20.48
N GLN A 4 2.81 -17.36 21.33
CA GLN A 4 1.93 -16.32 21.85
C GLN A 4 1.32 -15.58 20.65
N GLY A 5 0.08 -15.92 20.30
CA GLY A 5 -0.63 -15.29 19.19
C GLY A 5 -0.78 -13.79 19.40
N LEU A 6 -0.86 -13.02 18.31
CA LEU A 6 -1.04 -11.56 18.36
C LEU A 6 -2.15 -11.15 19.35
N SER A 7 -1.89 -10.14 20.18
CA SER A 7 -2.88 -9.60 21.12
C SER A 7 -4.15 -9.15 20.37
N LYS A 8 -5.32 -9.24 21.02
CA LYS A 8 -6.62 -8.87 20.42
C LYS A 8 -6.58 -7.44 19.84
N THR A 9 -6.01 -6.50 20.59
CA THR A 9 -5.83 -5.10 20.16
C THR A 9 -4.99 -4.99 18.89
N ARG A 10 -3.83 -5.69 18.84
CA ARG A 10 -2.96 -5.66 17.66
C ARG A 10 -3.65 -6.22 16.42
N LYS A 11 -4.43 -7.30 16.57
CA LYS A 11 -5.24 -7.87 15.47
C LYS A 11 -6.27 -6.88 14.94
N ILE A 12 -7.00 -6.20 15.84
CA ILE A 12 -8.02 -5.21 15.45
C ILE A 12 -7.36 -4.05 14.70
N ILE A 13 -6.28 -3.47 15.23
CA ILE A 13 -5.56 -2.37 14.58
C ILE A 13 -5.09 -2.79 13.18
N GLY A 14 -4.49 -3.97 13.03
CA GLY A 14 -4.05 -4.46 11.74
C GLY A 14 -5.19 -4.62 10.72
N TRP A 15 -6.36 -5.12 11.13
CA TRP A 15 -7.52 -5.22 10.25
C TRP A 15 -8.13 -3.87 9.89
N VAL A 16 -8.19 -2.93 10.83
CA VAL A 16 -8.69 -1.58 10.57
C VAL A 16 -7.80 -0.89 9.54
N ILE A 17 -6.48 -0.87 9.75
CA ILE A 17 -5.54 -0.22 8.82
C ILE A 17 -5.58 -0.92 7.45
N ALA A 18 -5.57 -2.26 7.42
CA ALA A 18 -5.65 -3.01 6.16
C ALA A 18 -6.93 -2.69 5.36
N SER A 19 -8.08 -2.57 6.04
CA SER A 19 -9.36 -2.28 5.40
C SER A 19 -9.41 -0.85 4.88
N LEU A 20 -8.93 0.13 5.66
CA LEU A 20 -8.85 1.52 5.23
C LEU A 20 -7.94 1.67 4.00
N LEU A 21 -6.78 1.02 4.01
CA LEU A 21 -5.87 1.01 2.86
C LEU A 21 -6.51 0.33 1.65
N LEU A 22 -7.18 -0.81 1.82
CA LEU A 22 -7.89 -1.47 0.72
C LEU A 22 -8.90 -0.52 0.06
N VAL A 23 -9.76 0.11 0.85
CA VAL A 23 -10.76 1.07 0.34
C VAL A 23 -10.09 2.25 -0.37
N LEU A 24 -9.01 2.80 0.22
CA LEU A 24 -8.25 3.90 -0.38
C LEU A 24 -7.68 3.51 -1.76
N TYR A 25 -7.06 2.35 -1.87
CA TYR A 25 -6.48 1.89 -3.13
C TYR A 25 -7.53 1.56 -4.18
N LEU A 26 -8.67 0.96 -3.79
CA LEU A 26 -9.77 0.71 -4.71
C LEU A 26 -10.41 2.01 -5.22
N PHE A 27 -10.54 3.02 -4.36
CA PHE A 27 -11.01 4.35 -4.75
C PHE A 27 -10.01 5.07 -5.67
N SER A 28 -8.71 4.99 -5.37
CA SER A 28 -7.66 5.52 -6.23
C SER A 28 -7.64 4.85 -7.61
N ALA A 29 -7.82 3.53 -7.65
CA ALA A 29 -7.88 2.77 -8.90
C ALA A 29 -9.13 3.10 -9.73
N SER A 30 -10.30 3.27 -9.09
CA SER A 30 -11.53 3.66 -9.79
C SER A 30 -11.44 5.07 -10.38
N GLY A 31 -10.76 6.00 -9.69
CA GLY A 31 -10.48 7.35 -10.18
C GLY A 31 -9.78 7.38 -11.54
N LYS A 32 -8.92 6.40 -11.82
CA LYS A 32 -8.19 6.27 -13.11
C LYS A 32 -9.11 6.01 -14.31
N PHE A 33 -10.33 5.52 -14.05
CA PHE A 33 -11.36 5.30 -15.08
C PHE A 33 -12.43 6.38 -15.07
N MET A 34 -12.79 6.90 -13.89
CA MET A 34 -13.82 7.94 -13.75
C MET A 34 -13.32 9.33 -14.13
N LYS A 35 -12.02 9.59 -13.98
CA LYS A 35 -11.38 10.89 -14.23
C LYS A 35 -10.05 10.73 -14.97
N PRO A 36 -10.07 10.25 -16.22
CA PRO A 36 -8.84 9.99 -16.99
C PRO A 36 -8.00 11.25 -17.24
N GLU A 37 -8.62 12.44 -17.21
CA GLU A 37 -7.95 13.74 -17.38
C GLU A 37 -6.88 13.99 -16.31
N GLU A 38 -7.08 13.50 -15.07
CA GLU A 38 -6.10 13.65 -13.98
C GLU A 38 -4.78 12.92 -14.32
N LEU A 39 -4.87 11.76 -15.00
CA LEU A 39 -3.69 11.02 -15.48
C LEU A 39 -3.05 11.66 -16.70
N ASN A 40 -3.85 12.34 -17.53
CA ASN A 40 -3.34 13.08 -18.68
C ASN A 40 -2.40 14.21 -18.24
N GLY A 41 -2.80 14.94 -17.19
CA GLY A 41 -1.99 16.03 -16.61
C GLY A 41 -0.63 15.61 -16.06
N ILE A 42 -0.40 14.31 -15.83
CA ILE A 42 0.87 13.74 -15.37
C ILE A 42 1.51 12.75 -16.36
N GLY A 43 1.01 12.71 -17.60
CA GLY A 43 1.60 11.91 -18.68
C GLY A 43 1.44 10.39 -18.56
N LEU A 44 0.46 9.89 -17.80
CA LEU A 44 0.27 8.45 -17.53
C LEU A 44 -1.03 7.87 -18.09
N ILE A 45 -1.77 8.61 -18.91
CA ILE A 45 -3.10 8.20 -19.41
C ILE A 45 -3.08 6.87 -20.19
N ASP A 46 -2.04 6.61 -20.98
CA ASP A 46 -1.90 5.39 -21.77
C ASP A 46 -1.62 4.16 -20.88
N TRP A 47 -1.06 4.38 -19.69
CA TRP A 47 -0.73 3.36 -18.72
C TRP A 47 -1.84 3.14 -17.68
N ARG A 48 -2.96 3.88 -17.76
CA ARG A 48 -4.01 3.90 -16.72
C ARG A 48 -4.51 2.50 -16.33
N VAL A 49 -4.69 1.61 -17.31
CA VAL A 49 -5.27 0.28 -17.09
C VAL A 49 -4.29 -0.57 -16.29
N ILE A 50 -3.02 -0.63 -16.72
CA ILE A 50 -2.01 -1.45 -16.04
C ILE A 50 -1.70 -0.89 -14.64
N ILE A 51 -1.69 0.44 -14.47
CA ILE A 51 -1.52 1.07 -13.15
C ILE A 51 -2.69 0.70 -12.23
N ALA A 52 -3.93 0.84 -12.69
CA ALA A 52 -5.11 0.52 -11.89
C ALA A 52 -5.18 -0.97 -11.51
N VAL A 53 -4.90 -1.87 -12.45
CA VAL A 53 -4.84 -3.32 -12.19
C VAL A 53 -3.73 -3.65 -11.19
N GLY A 54 -2.54 -3.07 -11.37
CA GLY A 54 -1.41 -3.26 -10.46
C GLY A 54 -1.72 -2.80 -9.04
N GLU A 55 -2.39 -1.65 -8.90
CA GLU A 55 -2.84 -1.11 -7.62
C GLU A 55 -3.87 -2.03 -6.95
N ILE A 56 -4.90 -2.48 -7.68
CA ILE A 56 -5.94 -3.39 -7.16
C ILE A 56 -5.33 -4.72 -6.70
N VAL A 57 -4.51 -5.34 -7.54
CA VAL A 57 -3.86 -6.63 -7.22
C VAL A 57 -2.98 -6.48 -5.98
N SER A 58 -2.16 -5.41 -5.92
CA SER A 58 -1.29 -5.14 -4.77
C SER A 58 -2.09 -4.90 -3.49
N ALA A 59 -3.22 -4.17 -3.57
CA ALA A 59 -4.10 -3.92 -2.45
C ALA A 59 -4.75 -5.20 -1.91
N PHE A 60 -5.21 -6.11 -2.78
CA PHE A 60 -5.76 -7.40 -2.35
C PHE A 60 -4.69 -8.32 -1.76
N LEU A 61 -3.52 -8.41 -2.39
CA LEU A 61 -2.39 -9.16 -1.84
C LEU A 61 -2.02 -8.64 -0.44
N PHE A 62 -2.02 -7.32 -0.26
CA PHE A 62 -1.79 -6.69 1.03
C PHE A 62 -2.92 -6.98 2.01
N PHE A 63 -4.18 -6.96 1.58
CA PHE A 63 -5.32 -7.18 2.48
C PHE A 63 -5.33 -8.59 3.07
N PHE A 64 -5.06 -9.64 2.28
CA PHE A 64 -5.11 -11.02 2.77
C PHE A 64 -3.87 -11.41 3.60
N PRO A 65 -4.03 -12.00 4.80
CA PRO A 65 -2.90 -12.30 5.69
C PRO A 65 -1.80 -13.15 5.03
N LYS A 66 -2.19 -14.18 4.26
CA LYS A 66 -1.25 -15.13 3.65
C LYS A 66 -0.35 -14.51 2.57
N THR A 67 -0.78 -13.40 1.98
CA THR A 67 -0.09 -12.73 0.87
C THR A 67 0.39 -11.32 1.25
N ASN A 68 0.17 -10.91 2.51
CA ASN A 68 0.37 -9.53 2.94
C ASN A 68 1.79 -9.02 2.68
N ILE A 69 2.80 -9.88 2.82
CA ILE A 69 4.19 -9.53 2.54
C ILE A 69 4.42 -9.11 1.09
N PHE A 70 3.84 -9.83 0.12
CA PHE A 70 3.94 -9.49 -1.31
C PHE A 70 3.22 -8.18 -1.60
N GLY A 71 2.03 -8.00 -1.03
CA GLY A 71 1.31 -6.74 -1.17
C GLY A 71 2.06 -5.56 -0.55
N THR A 72 2.72 -5.77 0.61
CA THR A 72 3.54 -4.73 1.26
C THR A 72 4.69 -4.30 0.35
N LEU A 73 5.40 -5.25 -0.27
CA LEU A 73 6.48 -4.96 -1.21
C LEU A 73 5.97 -4.22 -2.45
N LEU A 74 4.89 -4.71 -3.07
CA LEU A 74 4.33 -4.10 -4.28
C LEU A 74 3.78 -2.70 -4.03
N LEU A 75 3.05 -2.49 -2.93
CA LEU A 75 2.55 -1.17 -2.55
C LEU A 75 3.68 -0.21 -2.17
N SER A 76 4.80 -0.73 -1.65
CA SER A 76 5.99 0.10 -1.42
C SER A 76 6.58 0.62 -2.72
N ALA A 77 6.71 -0.25 -3.73
CA ALA A 77 7.17 0.14 -5.07
C ALA A 77 6.20 1.13 -5.74
N TYR A 78 4.89 0.86 -5.65
CA TYR A 78 3.85 1.73 -6.19
C TYR A 78 3.87 3.13 -5.57
N MET A 79 3.93 3.21 -4.23
CA MET A 79 4.00 4.49 -3.53
C MET A 79 5.32 5.23 -3.78
N GLY A 80 6.44 4.52 -3.92
CA GLY A 80 7.71 5.13 -4.36
C GLY A 80 7.58 5.82 -5.73
N GLY A 81 6.93 5.14 -6.69
CA GLY A 81 6.62 5.73 -7.99
C GLY A 81 5.71 6.96 -7.89
N ALA A 82 4.65 6.87 -7.07
CA ALA A 82 3.74 8.00 -6.83
C ALA A 82 4.46 9.22 -6.23
N ILE A 83 5.39 9.02 -5.29
CA ILE A 83 6.20 10.09 -4.72
C ILE A 83 7.04 10.79 -5.80
N ILE A 84 7.72 10.03 -6.66
CA ILE A 84 8.50 10.62 -7.77
C ILE A 84 7.61 11.42 -8.71
N ILE A 85 6.46 10.87 -9.11
CA ILE A 85 5.49 11.60 -9.95
C ILE A 85 5.04 12.90 -9.28
N HIS A 86 4.74 12.88 -7.98
CA HIS A 86 4.37 14.09 -7.25
C HIS A 86 5.51 15.13 -7.26
N MET A 87 6.75 14.70 -7.01
CA MET A 87 7.93 15.57 -7.04
C MET A 87 8.15 16.21 -8.42
N THR A 88 8.05 15.43 -9.50
CA THR A 88 8.32 15.93 -10.86
C THR A 88 7.22 16.86 -11.38
N HIS A 89 6.04 16.84 -10.78
CA HIS A 89 4.89 17.68 -11.16
C HIS A 89 4.59 18.78 -10.13
N GLY A 90 5.45 19.00 -9.13
CA GLY A 90 5.25 20.05 -8.12
C GLY A 90 4.05 19.82 -7.19
N ILE A 91 3.60 18.57 -7.05
CA ILE A 91 2.49 18.16 -6.19
C ILE A 91 3.05 17.74 -4.82
N SER A 92 2.32 18.03 -3.74
CA SER A 92 2.74 17.63 -2.39
C SER A 92 2.92 16.11 -2.26
N ILE A 93 4.05 15.68 -1.70
CA ILE A 93 4.37 14.26 -1.44
C ILE A 93 3.74 13.73 -0.14
N ALA A 94 3.09 14.59 0.65
CA ALA A 94 2.65 14.25 2.01
C ALA A 94 1.68 13.05 2.01
N MET A 95 0.71 13.04 1.09
CA MET A 95 -0.26 11.96 0.99
C MET A 95 0.41 10.61 0.68
N PRO A 96 1.15 10.42 -0.44
CA PRO A 96 1.75 9.13 -0.74
C PRO A 96 2.80 8.69 0.29
N ALA A 97 3.50 9.64 0.94
CA ALA A 97 4.42 9.34 2.03
C ALA A 97 3.70 8.78 3.28
N VAL A 98 2.61 9.42 3.70
CA VAL A 98 1.79 8.93 4.84
C VAL A 98 1.19 7.56 4.53
N VAL A 99 0.68 7.36 3.31
CA VAL A 99 0.14 6.06 2.90
C VAL A 99 1.22 4.98 2.91
N LEU A 100 2.43 5.27 2.42
CA LEU A 100 3.56 4.34 2.48
C LEU A 100 3.92 3.95 3.93
N ILE A 101 3.95 4.93 4.84
CA ILE A 101 4.20 4.68 6.27
C ILE A 101 3.12 3.75 6.85
N LEU A 102 1.85 3.96 6.51
CA LEU A 102 0.75 3.10 6.96
C LEU A 102 0.85 1.68 6.39
N VAL A 103 1.25 1.54 5.12
CA VAL A 103 1.52 0.23 4.49
C VAL A 103 2.59 -0.51 5.28
N TRP A 104 3.72 0.13 5.60
CA TRP A 104 4.80 -0.47 6.38
C TRP A 104 4.37 -0.80 7.80
N ALA A 105 3.72 0.15 8.50
CA ALA A 105 3.24 -0.04 9.86
C ALA A 105 2.33 -1.26 9.96
N ASN A 106 1.35 -1.39 9.04
CA ASN A 106 0.47 -2.55 9.01
C ASN A 106 1.21 -3.84 8.61
N GLY A 107 2.16 -3.76 7.67
CA GLY A 107 3.03 -4.87 7.28
C GLY A 107 3.78 -5.45 8.48
N PHE A 108 4.41 -4.60 9.30
CA PHE A 108 5.09 -5.02 10.54
C PHE A 108 4.13 -5.48 11.64
N ILE A 109 2.96 -4.84 11.75
CA ILE A 109 1.92 -5.26 12.70
C ILE A 109 1.44 -6.68 12.39
N ARG A 110 1.31 -7.05 11.11
CA ARG A 110 0.76 -8.34 10.69
C ARG A 110 1.83 -9.43 10.50
N ASN A 111 3.09 -9.06 10.22
CA ASN A 111 4.21 -9.97 10.02
C ASN A 111 5.39 -9.57 10.95
N PRO A 112 5.28 -9.79 12.29
CA PRO A 112 6.35 -9.45 13.23
C PRO A 112 7.71 -10.07 12.88
N GLU A 113 7.71 -11.23 12.24
CA GLU A 113 8.91 -11.94 11.77
C GLU A 113 9.76 -11.15 10.76
N LEU A 114 9.19 -10.12 10.13
CA LEU A 114 9.96 -9.19 9.29
C LEU A 114 10.99 -8.40 10.12
N LEU A 115 10.68 -8.08 11.37
CA LEU A 115 11.56 -7.29 12.23
C LEU A 115 12.66 -8.14 12.88
N THR A 116 12.35 -9.37 13.26
CA THR A 116 13.30 -10.26 13.95
C THR A 116 14.46 -10.70 13.07
N LYS A 117 14.28 -10.71 11.74
CA LYS A 117 15.36 -11.03 10.79
C LYS A 117 16.45 -9.95 10.70
N PHE A 118 16.19 -8.71 11.12
CA PHE A 118 17.18 -7.62 11.09
C PHE A 118 17.94 -7.44 12.41
N SER A 119 17.51 -8.08 13.51
CA SER A 119 18.11 -7.92 14.84
C SER A 119 19.10 -9.02 15.22
N THR A 120 19.42 -9.95 14.31
CA THR A 120 20.23 -11.15 14.60
C THR A 120 21.51 -11.21 13.74
N GLN A 121 22.07 -10.04 13.38
CA GLN A 121 23.43 -9.94 12.81
C GLN A 121 24.37 -9.32 13.84
#